data_AF-A0A839WNI4-F1
#
_entry.id   AF-A0A839WNI4-F1
#
_cell.length_a   1.000
_cell.length_b   1.000
_cell.length_c   1.000
_cell.angle_alpha   90.00
_cell.angle_beta   90.00
_cell.angle_gamma   90.00
#
_symmetry.space_group_name_H-M   'P 1'
#
loop_
_entity.id
_entity.type
_entity.pdbx_description
1 polymer ?
#
loop_
_entity_poly.entity_id
_entity_poly.type
_entity_poly.pdbx_seq_one_letter_code
_entity_poly.pdbx_strand_id
1 'polypeptide(L)'
;MLIEQQKKLIDEISLILPPDTIVNFYNVIDYINDHRHISYYPITRLREASRCRNDEQLLNIVKYFCGAHSRLFKITYCYYDQDSEEHQITSEAYFNALINGKVPVSLKTGREIEYFDDKNISFYCKLNVEQ
;
A
#
# COMPACT_ATOMS: atom_id res chain seq x y z
N MET A 1 10.91 -3.86 -18.29
CA MET A 1 11.42 -5.11 -17.70
C MET A 1 10.64 -5.50 -16.45
N LEU A 2 10.38 -4.56 -15.52
CA LEU A 2 9.61 -4.81 -14.30
C LEU A 2 8.16 -5.27 -14.54
N ILE A 3 7.41 -4.62 -15.44
CA ILE A 3 5.98 -4.91 -15.69
C ILE A 3 5.73 -6.35 -16.15
N GLU A 4 6.46 -6.84 -17.15
CA GLU A 4 6.31 -8.21 -17.66
C GLU A 4 6.66 -9.27 -16.61
N GLN A 5 7.63 -8.99 -15.74
CA GLN A 5 7.95 -9.86 -14.61
C GLN A 5 6.79 -9.92 -13.61
N GLN A 6 6.16 -8.77 -13.32
CA GLN A 6 4.99 -8.74 -12.44
C GLN A 6 3.80 -9.50 -13.04
N LYS A 7 3.56 -9.39 -14.36
CA LYS A 7 2.49 -10.15 -15.03
C LYS A 7 2.68 -11.65 -14.88
N LYS A 8 3.91 -12.16 -15.05
CA LYS A 8 4.23 -13.59 -14.81
C LYS A 8 3.98 -14.03 -13.37
N LEU A 9 4.35 -13.21 -12.39
CA LEU A 9 4.09 -13.52 -10.98
C LEU A 9 2.58 -13.54 -10.67
N ILE A 10 1.79 -12.73 -11.37
CA ILE A 10 0.32 -12.75 -11.26
C ILE A 10 -0.24 -14.02 -11.92
N ASP A 11 0.27 -14.41 -13.09
CA ASP A 11 -0.12 -15.66 -13.77
C ASP A 11 0.07 -16.87 -12.84
N GLU A 12 1.17 -16.94 -12.09
CA GLU A 12 1.46 -18.03 -11.14
C GLU A 12 0.41 -18.15 -10.02
N ILE A 13 -0.04 -17.01 -9.46
CA ILE A 13 -1.05 -17.00 -8.39
C ILE A 13 -2.49 -17.07 -8.92
N SER A 14 -2.69 -16.90 -10.24
CA SER A 14 -4.02 -16.99 -10.86
C SER A 14 -4.65 -18.37 -10.75
N LEU A 15 -3.84 -19.41 -10.53
CA LEU A 15 -4.28 -20.79 -10.35
C LEU A 15 -4.98 -21.03 -9.01
N ILE A 16 -4.78 -20.15 -8.02
CA ILE A 16 -5.23 -20.34 -6.64
C ILE A 16 -6.17 -19.25 -6.14
N LEU A 17 -6.21 -18.08 -6.80
CA LEU A 17 -7.05 -16.95 -6.39
C LEU A 17 -8.29 -16.80 -7.27
N PRO A 18 -9.37 -16.17 -6.75
CA PRO A 18 -10.55 -15.88 -7.54
C PRO A 18 -10.23 -14.98 -8.77
N PRO A 19 -10.87 -15.21 -9.93
CA PRO A 19 -10.62 -14.42 -11.14
C PRO A 19 -10.81 -12.92 -10.96
N ASP A 20 -11.86 -12.49 -10.24
CA ASP A 20 -12.12 -11.08 -9.95
C ASP A 20 -10.96 -10.42 -9.21
N THR A 21 -10.35 -11.14 -8.26
CA THR A 21 -9.18 -10.67 -7.52
C THR A 21 -7.98 -10.50 -8.46
N ILE A 22 -7.74 -11.50 -9.34
CA ILE A 22 -6.66 -11.46 -10.35
C ILE A 22 -6.81 -10.28 -11.30
N VAL A 23 -8.03 -9.95 -11.73
CA VAL A 23 -8.30 -8.76 -12.53
C VAL A 23 -7.86 -7.49 -11.79
N ASN A 24 -8.10 -7.39 -10.48
CA ASN A 24 -7.65 -6.22 -9.71
C ASN A 24 -6.11 -6.10 -9.67
N PHE A 25 -5.37 -7.22 -9.63
CA PHE A 25 -3.92 -7.21 -9.73
C PHE A 25 -3.43 -6.69 -11.09
N TYR A 26 -4.00 -7.18 -12.20
CA TYR A 26 -3.64 -6.68 -13.54
C TYR A 26 -4.00 -5.21 -13.71
N ASN A 27 -5.15 -4.76 -13.20
CA ASN A 27 -5.54 -3.35 -13.29
C ASN A 27 -4.47 -2.43 -12.67
N VAL A 28 -3.87 -2.81 -11.53
CA VAL A 28 -2.77 -2.05 -10.93
C VAL A 28 -1.54 -2.03 -11.84
N ILE A 29 -1.15 -3.18 -12.38
CA ILE A 29 0.03 -3.29 -13.25
C ILE A 29 -0.15 -2.49 -14.54
N ASP A 30 -1.30 -2.60 -15.18
CA ASP A 30 -1.61 -1.88 -16.41
C ASP A 30 -1.69 -0.37 -16.13
N TYR A 31 -2.30 0.04 -15.01
CA TYR A 31 -2.30 1.45 -14.59
C TYR A 31 -0.87 2.00 -14.42
N ILE A 32 0.02 1.28 -13.75
CA ILE A 32 1.43 1.69 -13.58
C ILE A 32 2.14 1.75 -14.95
N ASN A 33 1.86 0.77 -15.83
CA ASN A 33 2.46 0.70 -17.15
C ASN A 33 2.04 1.89 -18.04
N ASP A 34 0.81 2.36 -17.89
CA ASP A 34 0.29 3.54 -18.60
C ASP A 34 0.78 4.85 -17.97
N HIS A 35 1.17 4.83 -16.70
CA HIS A 35 1.62 6.00 -15.93
C HIS A 35 3.07 5.88 -15.43
N ARG A 36 4.00 5.48 -16.31
CA ARG A 36 5.41 5.18 -15.93
C ARG A 36 6.18 6.33 -15.26
N HIS A 37 5.70 7.58 -15.40
CA HIS A 37 6.31 8.76 -14.79
C HIS A 37 5.92 8.93 -13.30
N ILE A 38 4.91 8.20 -12.83
CA ILE A 38 4.42 8.28 -11.46
C ILE A 38 5.16 7.26 -10.60
N SER A 39 5.81 7.73 -9.53
CA SER A 39 6.50 6.88 -8.54
C SER A 39 5.80 6.82 -7.17
N TYR A 40 4.85 7.72 -6.90
CA TYR A 40 4.12 7.82 -5.63
C TYR A 40 2.64 7.43 -5.82
N TYR A 41 2.17 6.51 -4.97
CA TYR A 41 0.85 5.90 -5.04
C TYR A 41 0.16 5.96 -3.67
N PRO A 42 -0.62 7.02 -3.39
CA PRO A 42 -1.45 7.07 -2.19
C PRO A 42 -2.60 6.05 -2.29
N ILE A 43 -3.24 5.72 -1.15
CA ILE A 43 -4.39 4.78 -1.08
C ILE A 43 -5.47 5.10 -2.11
N THR A 44 -5.80 6.39 -2.29
CA THR A 44 -6.83 6.84 -3.24
C THR A 44 -6.49 6.41 -4.67
N ARG A 45 -5.26 6.66 -5.11
CA ARG A 45 -4.76 6.24 -6.42
C ARG A 45 -4.71 4.72 -6.56
N LEU A 46 -4.28 4.00 -5.52
CA LEU A 46 -4.24 2.53 -5.54
C LEU A 46 -5.64 1.93 -5.64
N ARG A 47 -6.64 2.56 -5.00
CA ARG A 47 -8.04 2.17 -5.10
C ARG A 47 -8.60 2.39 -6.50
N GLU A 48 -8.31 3.54 -7.10
CA GLU A 48 -8.68 3.84 -8.49
C GLU A 48 -8.02 2.87 -9.48
N ALA A 49 -6.72 2.63 -9.30
CA ALA A 49 -5.94 1.74 -10.16
C ALA A 49 -6.42 0.29 -10.06
N SER A 50 -6.63 -0.23 -8.84
CA SER A 50 -7.05 -1.62 -8.65
C SER A 50 -8.51 -1.87 -9.01
N ARG A 51 -9.38 -0.87 -8.86
CA ARG A 51 -10.84 -1.00 -8.95
C ARG A 51 -11.42 -1.99 -7.93
N CYS A 52 -10.77 -2.10 -6.77
CA CYS A 52 -11.25 -2.94 -5.67
C CYS A 52 -12.54 -2.36 -5.05
N ARG A 53 -13.37 -3.23 -4.48
CA ARG A 53 -14.67 -2.84 -3.90
C ARG A 53 -14.57 -2.38 -2.44
N ASN A 54 -13.52 -2.80 -1.73
CA ASN A 54 -13.33 -2.49 -0.31
C ASN A 54 -11.83 -2.46 0.08
N ASP A 55 -11.58 -2.03 1.31
CA ASP A 55 -10.25 -1.78 1.86
C ASP A 55 -9.46 -3.06 2.09
N GLU A 56 -10.14 -4.16 2.41
CA GLU A 56 -9.50 -5.47 2.60
C GLU A 56 -8.89 -5.97 1.28
N GLN A 57 -9.63 -5.89 0.18
CA GLN A 57 -9.14 -6.22 -1.15
C GLN A 57 -7.93 -5.34 -1.53
N LEU A 58 -8.03 -4.04 -1.30
CA LEU A 58 -6.94 -3.11 -1.57
C LEU A 58 -5.68 -3.49 -0.79
N LEU A 59 -5.84 -3.76 0.51
CA LEU A 59 -4.73 -4.13 1.38
C LEU A 59 -4.07 -5.43 0.94
N ASN A 60 -4.84 -6.43 0.51
CA ASN A 60 -4.29 -7.69 0.00
C ASN A 60 -3.47 -7.48 -1.28
N ILE A 61 -3.95 -6.65 -2.20
CA ILE A 61 -3.24 -6.30 -3.43
C ILE A 61 -1.93 -5.58 -3.11
N VAL A 62 -1.99 -4.59 -2.21
CA VAL A 62 -0.81 -3.83 -1.77
C VAL A 62 0.20 -4.73 -1.08
N LYS A 63 -0.25 -5.60 -0.16
CA LYS A 63 0.62 -6.56 0.54
C LYS A 63 1.34 -7.50 -0.42
N TYR A 64 0.67 -7.99 -1.46
CA TYR A 64 1.31 -8.80 -2.49
C TYR A 64 2.40 -8.03 -3.22
N PHE A 65 2.09 -6.83 -3.72
CA PHE A 65 3.07 -6.02 -4.48
C PHE A 65 4.23 -5.49 -3.62
N CYS A 66 4.03 -5.36 -2.31
CA CYS A 66 5.10 -5.09 -1.35
C CYS A 66 5.82 -6.34 -0.85
N GLY A 67 5.25 -7.52 -1.10
CA GLY A 67 5.76 -8.79 -0.62
C GLY A 67 7.10 -9.15 -1.23
N ALA A 68 7.83 -10.05 -0.55
CA ALA A 68 9.19 -10.42 -0.92
C ALA A 68 9.33 -11.01 -2.34
N HIS A 69 8.24 -11.51 -2.93
CA HIS A 69 8.23 -12.10 -4.28
C HIS A 69 8.03 -11.04 -5.37
N SER A 70 7.08 -10.11 -5.20
CA SER A 70 6.83 -9.05 -6.19
C SER A 70 7.83 -7.90 -6.06
N ARG A 71 8.02 -7.37 -4.84
CA ARG A 71 8.85 -6.20 -4.53
C ARG A 71 8.62 -4.99 -5.45
N LEU A 72 7.44 -4.86 -6.06
CA LEU A 72 7.09 -3.75 -6.93
C LEU A 72 6.95 -2.44 -6.16
N PHE A 73 6.43 -2.51 -4.94
CA PHE A 73 6.20 -1.36 -4.08
C PHE A 73 6.99 -1.44 -2.78
N LYS A 74 7.45 -0.28 -2.32
CA LYS A 74 7.81 -0.05 -0.92
C LYS A 74 6.64 0.65 -0.24
N ILE A 75 6.05 0.00 0.75
CA ILE A 75 5.00 0.61 1.58
C ILE A 75 5.61 1.51 2.66
N THR A 76 4.94 2.61 2.94
CA THR A 76 5.22 3.47 4.10
C THR A 76 3.91 3.66 4.84
N TYR A 77 3.93 3.35 6.13
CA TYR A 77 2.80 3.56 7.03
C TYR A 77 2.97 4.92 7.71
N CYS A 78 1.87 5.65 7.84
CA CYS A 78 1.91 7.01 8.36
C CYS A 78 0.62 7.39 9.08
N TYR A 79 0.72 8.43 9.89
CA TYR A 79 -0.38 9.18 10.46
C TYR A 79 -0.32 10.61 9.92
N TYR A 80 -1.46 11.19 9.57
CA TYR A 80 -1.54 12.62 9.22
C TYR A 80 -2.17 13.40 10.37
N ASP A 81 -1.47 14.40 10.91
CA ASP A 81 -2.04 15.22 11.97
C ASP A 81 -3.03 16.27 11.43
N GLN A 82 -3.52 17.13 12.33
CA GLN A 82 -4.50 18.17 11.98
C GLN A 82 -3.96 19.22 11.00
N ASP A 83 -2.63 19.38 10.96
CA ASP A 83 -1.95 20.26 10.01
C ASP A 83 -1.60 19.54 8.70
N SER A 84 -2.08 18.30 8.54
CA SER A 84 -1.76 17.40 7.42
C SER A 84 -0.27 17.04 7.33
N GLU A 85 0.47 17.11 8.44
CA GLU A 85 1.87 16.68 8.49
C GLU A 85 1.96 15.15 8.54
N GLU A 86 2.83 14.58 7.70
CA GLU A 86 3.10 13.13 7.68
C GLU A 86 4.02 12.74 8.86
N HIS A 87 3.49 11.87 9.73
CA HIS A 87 4.25 11.16 10.76
C HIS A 87 4.41 9.70 10.35
N GLN A 88 5.60 9.32 9.88
CA GLN A 88 5.88 7.92 9.57
C GLN A 88 5.83 7.05 10.82
N ILE A 89 5.24 5.87 10.71
CA ILE A 89 5.09 4.91 11.80
C ILE A 89 5.50 3.51 11.33
N THR A 90 5.75 2.60 12.26
CA THR A 90 6.06 1.20 11.90
C THR A 90 4.80 0.46 11.45
N SER A 91 4.98 -0.63 10.71
CA SER A 91 3.86 -1.54 10.37
C SER A 91 3.18 -2.10 11.61
N GLU A 92 3.95 -2.41 12.66
CA GLU A 92 3.42 -2.89 13.94
C GLU A 92 2.54 -1.83 14.60
N ALA A 93 3.01 -0.57 14.64
CA ALA A 93 2.26 0.54 15.20
C ALA A 93 0.96 0.79 14.41
N TYR A 94 1.01 0.71 13.08
CA TYR A 94 -0.17 0.79 12.21
C TYR A 94 -1.24 -0.26 12.59
N PHE A 95 -0.87 -1.54 12.66
CA PHE A 95 -1.84 -2.59 13.00
C PHE A 95 -2.32 -2.50 14.45
N ASN A 96 -1.43 -2.21 15.40
CA ASN A 96 -1.82 -2.06 16.81
C ASN A 96 -2.76 -0.89 17.03
N ALA A 97 -2.59 0.20 16.30
CA ALA A 97 -3.49 1.34 16.41
C ALA A 97 -4.89 1.00 15.85
N LEU A 98 -4.98 0.34 14.70
CA LEU A 98 -6.26 -0.04 14.10
C LEU A 98 -6.99 -1.16 14.84
N ILE A 99 -6.25 -2.11 15.44
CA ILE A 99 -6.86 -3.30 16.09
C ILE A 99 -7.08 -3.06 17.58
N ASN A 100 -6.11 -2.45 18.25
CA ASN A 100 -6.07 -2.34 19.71
C ASN A 100 -6.26 -0.90 20.20
N GLY A 101 -6.41 0.09 19.30
CA GLY A 101 -6.52 1.50 19.66
C GLY A 101 -5.25 2.09 20.29
N LYS A 102 -4.10 1.43 20.13
CA LYS A 102 -2.83 1.88 20.73
C LYS A 102 -2.25 3.06 19.96
N VAL A 103 -1.98 4.17 20.65
CA VAL A 103 -1.38 5.36 20.04
C VAL A 103 -0.01 5.01 19.43
N PRO A 104 0.20 5.28 18.14
CA PRO A 104 1.47 5.00 17.48
C PRO A 104 2.55 6.05 17.85
N VAL A 105 3.81 5.63 17.78
CA VAL A 105 4.99 6.50 17.97
C VAL A 105 5.49 6.97 16.60
N SER A 106 5.64 8.28 16.43
CA SER A 106 6.20 8.87 15.22
C SER A 106 7.68 8.54 15.12
N LEU A 107 8.10 7.97 13.99
CA LEU A 107 9.50 7.69 13.70
C LEU A 107 10.34 8.97 13.53
N LYS A 108 9.69 10.10 13.25
CA LYS A 108 10.35 11.41 13.11
C LYS A 108 10.72 12.00 14.46
N THR A 109 9.81 11.94 15.44
CA THR A 109 9.97 12.61 16.74
C THR A 109 10.37 11.66 17.86
N GLY A 110 10.15 10.35 17.68
CA GLY A 110 10.33 9.33 18.72
C GLY A 110 9.28 9.41 19.84
N ARG A 111 8.19 10.15 19.64
CA ARG A 111 7.12 10.36 20.63
C ARG A 111 5.78 9.80 20.13
N GLU A 112 4.91 9.49 21.08
CA GLU A 112 3.51 9.17 20.79
C GLU A 112 2.85 10.35 20.07
N ILE A 113 1.96 10.03 19.13
CA ILE A 113 1.21 11.03 18.37
C ILE A 113 0.17 11.70 19.28
N GLU A 114 0.24 13.03 19.38
CA GLU A 114 -0.72 13.83 20.14
C GLU A 114 -2.07 13.89 19.43
N TYR A 115 -3.16 13.94 20.21
CA TYR A 115 -4.55 14.03 19.69
C TYR A 115 -4.89 12.96 18.65
N PHE A 116 -4.40 11.73 18.87
CA PHE A 116 -4.56 10.60 17.97
C PHE A 116 -6.03 10.31 17.61
N ASP A 117 -6.32 10.27 16.31
CA ASP A 117 -7.57 9.76 15.72
C ASP A 117 -7.22 8.67 14.69
N ASP A 118 -7.75 7.46 14.87
CA ASP A 118 -7.43 6.31 14.03
C ASP A 118 -7.82 6.50 12.55
N LYS A 119 -8.77 7.40 12.27
CA LYS A 119 -9.19 7.77 10.91
C LYS A 119 -8.09 8.44 10.10
N ASN A 120 -7.08 8.99 10.77
CA ASN A 120 -5.95 9.65 10.13
C ASN A 120 -4.75 8.71 9.90
N ILE A 121 -4.87 7.43 10.32
CA ILE A 121 -3.92 6.40 9.95
C ILE A 121 -4.08 6.07 8.48
N SER A 122 -2.96 5.98 7.78
CA SER A 122 -2.93 5.70 6.35
C SER A 122 -1.62 5.03 5.96
N PHE A 123 -1.50 4.73 4.67
CA PHE A 123 -0.26 4.28 4.07
C PHE A 123 -0.16 4.80 2.64
N TYR A 124 1.02 4.73 2.07
CA TYR A 124 1.22 4.91 0.63
C TYR A 124 2.29 3.95 0.13
N CYS A 125 2.34 3.79 -1.18
CA CYS A 125 3.35 3.00 -1.86
C CYS A 125 4.23 3.89 -2.73
N LYS A 126 5.52 3.59 -2.75
CA LYS A 126 6.47 4.12 -3.74
C LYS A 126 6.93 2.97 -4.63
N LEU A 127 7.03 3.19 -5.94
CA LEU A 127 7.60 2.19 -6.84
C LEU A 127 9.02 1.88 -6.40
N ASN A 128 9.29 0.60 -6.19
CA ASN A 128 10.59 0.08 -5.86
C ASN A 128 11.31 -0.32 -7.16
N VAL A 129 11.59 0.69 -7.97
CA VAL A 129 12.54 0.57 -9.07
C VAL A 129 13.92 0.78 -8.46
N GLU A 130 14.66 -0.31 -8.25
CA GLU A 130 16.12 -0.21 -8.13
C GLU A 130 16.59 0.54 -9.40
N GLN A 131 17.21 1.71 -9.20
CA GLN A 131 17.87 2.46 -10.27
C GLN A 131 19.15 1.75 -10.67
#